data_AF-A0A2D6X3E0-F1
#
_entry.id   AF-A0A2D6X3E0-F1
#
_cell.length_a   1.000
_cell.length_b   1.000
_cell.length_c   1.000
_cell.angle_alpha   90.00
_cell.angle_beta   90.00
_cell.angle_gamma   90.00
#
_symmetry.space_group_name_H-M   'P 1'
#
loop_
_entity.id
_entity.type
_entity.pdbx_description
1 polymer ?
#
loop_
_entity_poly.entity_id
_entity_poly.type
_entity_poly.pdbx_seq_one_letter_code
_entity_poly.pdbx_strand_id
1 'polypeptide(L)'
;MNESDYKIVRITNISDFDFTGELGARYAGRDFFVPAGGSLLTPLTVGNHLATHLARQIMLRNAPVRTGNETDGKGSDRPLWDDSVIDELKSKIIAEVYEEEKQVPQTEGERMAQKVSELNKEVEPEDVVGGNVDASGIVPAKETDSAPVYQDKKEVIDALKEKGIAFDARGSKATLETLLTQTLADTPKEENSK
;
A
#
# COMPACT_ATOMS: atom_id res chain seq x y z
N MET A 1 1.42 -17.41 -13.56
CA MET A 1 2.53 -16.46 -13.38
C MET A 1 3.58 -17.19 -12.57
N ASN A 2 4.78 -17.37 -13.13
CA ASN A 2 5.85 -18.06 -12.42
C ASN A 2 6.50 -17.08 -11.44
N GLU A 3 7.02 -17.54 -10.30
CA GLU A 3 7.68 -16.66 -9.31
C GLU A 3 8.90 -15.93 -9.89
N SER A 4 9.50 -16.50 -10.94
CA SER A 4 10.55 -15.87 -11.72
C SER A 4 10.11 -14.60 -12.46
N ASP A 5 8.81 -14.38 -12.69
CA ASP A 5 8.33 -13.21 -13.45
C ASP A 5 8.46 -11.90 -12.67
N TYR A 6 8.56 -11.96 -11.33
CA TYR A 6 8.76 -10.79 -10.47
C TYR A 6 10.22 -10.32 -10.42
N LYS A 7 11.16 -11.13 -10.89
CA LYS A 7 12.56 -10.75 -10.98
C LYS A 7 12.80 -9.99 -12.28
N ILE A 8 13.26 -8.75 -12.17
CA ILE A 8 13.63 -7.93 -13.31
C ILE A 8 15.13 -8.02 -13.55
N VAL A 9 15.48 -8.44 -14.75
CA VAL A 9 16.86 -8.55 -15.22
C VAL A 9 17.14 -7.57 -16.34
N ARG A 10 18.39 -7.11 -16.39
CA ARG A 10 18.95 -6.40 -17.52
C ARG A 10 19.65 -7.39 -18.43
N ILE A 11 19.22 -7.42 -19.68
CA ILE A 11 19.92 -8.11 -20.77
C ILE A 11 20.80 -7.08 -21.45
N THR A 12 22.10 -7.34 -21.54
CA THR A 12 23.03 -6.52 -22.33
C THR A 12 23.47 -7.30 -23.55
N ASN A 13 23.34 -6.70 -24.73
CA ASN A 13 23.87 -7.27 -25.96
C ASN A 13 25.37 -7.04 -26.04
N ILE A 14 26.14 -8.11 -25.80
CA ILE A 14 27.61 -8.09 -25.83
C ILE A 14 28.20 -8.27 -27.23
N SER A 15 27.37 -8.45 -28.26
CA SER A 15 27.83 -8.65 -29.63
C SER A 15 28.01 -7.34 -30.40
N ASP A 16 28.61 -7.46 -31.58
CA ASP A 16 28.84 -6.40 -32.56
C ASP A 16 27.66 -6.21 -33.54
N PHE A 17 26.55 -6.93 -33.35
CA PHE A 17 25.38 -6.87 -34.21
C PHE A 17 24.09 -6.59 -33.44
N ASP A 18 23.14 -5.96 -34.11
CA ASP A 18 21.82 -5.69 -33.52
C ASP A 18 21.01 -6.98 -33.38
N PHE A 19 20.48 -7.23 -32.18
CA PHE A 19 19.65 -8.39 -31.90
C PHE A 19 18.18 -8.05 -32.17
N THR A 20 17.67 -8.54 -33.31
CA THR A 20 16.32 -8.30 -33.81
C THR A 20 15.43 -9.54 -33.72
N GLY A 21 14.12 -9.37 -33.91
CA GLY A 21 13.16 -10.48 -33.95
C GLY A 21 13.50 -11.57 -34.97
N GLU A 22 14.13 -11.21 -36.10
CA GLU A 22 14.58 -12.18 -37.12
C GLU A 22 15.69 -13.10 -36.60
N LEU A 23 16.55 -12.60 -35.71
CA LEU A 23 17.64 -13.35 -35.10
C LEU A 23 17.19 -14.17 -33.88
N GLY A 24 15.90 -14.14 -33.54
CA GLY A 24 15.33 -14.87 -32.42
C GLY A 24 15.07 -14.02 -31.19
N ALA A 25 15.11 -12.69 -31.29
CA ALA A 25 14.65 -11.80 -30.23
C ALA A 25 13.11 -11.75 -30.18
N ARG A 26 12.44 -12.90 -30.08
CA ARG A 26 10.98 -13.01 -30.01
C ARG A 26 10.57 -13.77 -28.77
N TYR A 27 9.55 -13.30 -28.08
CA TYR A 27 8.94 -14.03 -26.97
C TYR A 27 7.42 -13.87 -27.03
N ALA A 28 6.69 -14.99 -26.93
CA ALA A 28 5.23 -15.03 -27.03
C ALA A 28 4.65 -14.31 -28.27
N GLY A 29 5.36 -14.38 -29.40
CA GLY A 29 4.95 -13.75 -30.67
C GLY A 29 5.23 -12.24 -30.75
N ARG A 30 5.84 -11.64 -29.72
CA ARG A 30 6.29 -10.24 -29.74
C ARG A 30 7.78 -10.16 -30.03
N ASP A 31 8.14 -9.14 -30.80
CA ASP A 31 9.51 -8.92 -31.23
C ASP A 31 10.15 -7.90 -30.29
N PHE A 32 11.38 -8.21 -29.89
CA PHE A 32 12.23 -7.35 -29.10
C PHE A 32 13.40 -6.88 -29.96
N PHE A 33 13.94 -5.74 -29.58
CA PHE A 33 15.11 -5.17 -30.22
C PHE A 33 16.13 -4.78 -29.15
N VAL A 34 17.35 -5.30 -29.28
CA VAL A 34 18.47 -4.91 -28.43
C VAL A 34 19.63 -4.52 -29.34
N PRO A 35 19.98 -3.22 -29.45
CA PRO A 35 21.06 -2.79 -30.32
C PRO A 35 22.40 -3.36 -29.82
N ALA A 36 23.40 -3.43 -30.71
CA ALA A 36 24.76 -3.83 -30.33
C ALA A 36 25.29 -2.97 -29.17
N GLY A 37 25.80 -3.59 -28.10
CA GLY A 37 26.21 -2.89 -26.88
C GLY A 37 25.08 -2.30 -26.03
N GLY A 38 23.82 -2.40 -26.49
CA GLY A 38 22.65 -1.89 -25.79
C GLY A 38 22.16 -2.81 -24.69
N SER A 39 21.28 -2.29 -23.83
CA SER A 39 20.66 -3.06 -22.76
C SER A 39 19.14 -2.89 -22.71
N LEU A 40 18.44 -3.96 -22.33
CA LEU A 40 16.99 -3.99 -22.18
C LEU A 40 16.62 -4.58 -20.81
N LEU A 41 15.65 -3.96 -20.12
CA LEU A 41 15.09 -4.50 -18.88
C LEU A 41 13.90 -5.40 -19.20
N THR A 42 13.89 -6.61 -18.65
CA THR A 42 12.85 -7.61 -18.88
C THR A 42 12.65 -8.49 -17.65
N PRO A 43 11.47 -9.11 -17.49
CA PRO A 43 11.29 -10.19 -16.51
C PRO A 43 12.26 -11.34 -16.77
N LEU A 44 12.70 -12.05 -15.73
CA LEU A 44 13.71 -13.11 -15.81
C LEU A 44 13.36 -14.21 -16.82
N THR A 45 12.09 -14.57 -16.96
CA THR A 45 11.63 -15.59 -17.93
C THR A 45 11.90 -15.16 -19.37
N VAL A 46 11.53 -13.92 -19.70
CA VAL A 46 11.83 -13.29 -21.00
C VAL A 46 13.34 -13.10 -21.15
N GLY A 47 13.99 -12.65 -20.08
CA GLY A 47 15.43 -12.48 -19.94
C GLY A 47 16.23 -13.70 -20.36
N ASN A 48 15.94 -14.83 -19.72
CA ASN A 48 16.58 -16.11 -19.99
C ASN A 48 16.35 -16.59 -21.42
N HIS A 49 15.14 -16.42 -21.95
CA HIS A 49 14.82 -16.81 -23.31
C HIS A 49 15.66 -16.01 -24.32
N LEU A 50 15.59 -14.68 -24.23
CA LEU A 50 16.31 -13.78 -25.12
C LEU A 50 17.83 -13.96 -25.01
N ALA A 51 18.37 -14.12 -23.79
CA ALA A 51 19.79 -14.37 -23.58
C ALA A 51 20.27 -15.70 -24.19
N THR A 52 19.44 -16.76 -24.12
CA THR A 52 19.75 -18.06 -24.74
C THR A 52 19.81 -17.93 -26.26
N HIS A 53 18.85 -17.22 -26.87
CA HIS A 53 18.85 -16.99 -28.31
C HIS A 53 20.01 -16.10 -28.76
N LEU A 54 20.32 -15.05 -28.00
CA LEU A 54 21.47 -14.19 -28.27
C LEU A 54 22.79 -14.97 -28.19
N ALA A 55 22.98 -15.79 -27.14
CA ALA A 55 24.17 -16.64 -27.00
C ALA A 55 24.34 -17.59 -28.20
N ARG A 56 23.25 -18.22 -28.66
CA ARG A 56 23.24 -19.06 -29.86
C ARG A 56 23.65 -18.29 -31.12
N GLN A 57 23.16 -17.07 -31.29
CA GLN A 57 23.53 -16.25 -32.46
C GLN A 57 25.00 -15.83 -32.42
N ILE A 58 25.52 -15.47 -31.25
CA ILE A 58 26.95 -15.17 -31.06
C ILE A 58 27.80 -16.38 -31.45
N MET A 59 27.41 -17.58 -31.02
CA MET A 59 28.11 -18.82 -31.39
C MET A 59 28.05 -19.11 -32.88
N LEU A 60 26.90 -18.94 -33.53
CA LEU A 60 26.75 -19.15 -34.97
C LEU A 60 27.59 -18.17 -35.80
N ARG A 61 27.65 -16.91 -35.38
CA ARG A 61 28.44 -15.86 -36.05
C ARG A 61 29.94 -16.06 -35.86
N ASN A 62 30.35 -16.54 -34.69
CA ASN A 62 31.74 -16.83 -34.36
C ASN A 62 32.19 -18.24 -34.75
N ALA A 63 31.29 -19.06 -35.32
CA ALA A 63 31.62 -20.41 -35.70
C ALA A 63 32.66 -20.39 -36.83
N PRO A 64 33.75 -21.18 -36.72
CA PRO A 64 34.73 -21.28 -37.80
C PRO A 64 34.05 -21.83 -39.05
N VAL A 65 34.32 -21.21 -40.19
CA VAL A 65 33.86 -21.71 -41.50
C VAL A 65 34.54 -23.06 -41.74
N ARG A 66 33.76 -24.15 -41.63
CA ARG A 66 34.29 -25.50 -41.87
C ARG A 66 34.82 -25.59 -43.29
N THR A 67 36.10 -25.95 -43.43
CA THR A 67 36.70 -26.16 -44.75
C THR A 67 36.26 -27.53 -45.26
N GLY A 68 36.02 -27.71 -46.56
CA GLY A 68 35.41 -28.93 -47.15
C GLY A 68 36.11 -30.27 -46.85
N ASN A 69 37.30 -30.25 -46.24
CA ASN A 69 38.03 -31.43 -45.76
C ASN A 69 37.64 -31.88 -44.33
N GLU A 70 36.92 -31.04 -43.57
CA GLU A 70 36.44 -31.32 -42.20
C GLU A 70 34.98 -31.78 -42.17
N THR A 71 34.27 -31.63 -43.30
CA THR A 71 33.00 -32.33 -43.57
C THR A 71 33.29 -33.80 -43.89
N ASP A 72 33.83 -34.50 -42.90
CA ASP A 72 33.95 -35.94 -42.95
C ASP A 72 32.54 -36.50 -43.18
N GLY A 73 32.36 -37.35 -44.18
CA GLY A 73 31.06 -37.74 -44.78
C GLY A 73 30.09 -38.48 -43.84
N LYS A 74 30.36 -38.49 -42.54
CA LYS A 74 29.44 -38.84 -41.47
C LYS A 74 29.19 -37.57 -40.67
N GLY A 75 28.02 -36.97 -40.86
CA GLY A 75 27.59 -35.76 -40.17
C GLY A 75 28.02 -35.82 -38.71
N SER A 76 28.97 -34.95 -38.35
CA SER A 76 29.60 -34.95 -37.04
C SER A 76 28.50 -34.96 -35.97
N ASP A 77 28.38 -36.04 -35.21
CA ASP A 77 27.39 -36.21 -34.13
C ASP A 77 27.67 -35.30 -32.91
N ARG A 78 28.54 -34.29 -33.11
CA ARG A 78 28.87 -33.26 -32.15
C ARG A 78 27.81 -32.17 -32.29
N PRO A 79 27.05 -31.86 -31.23
CA PRO A 79 26.06 -30.80 -31.28
C PRO A 79 26.75 -29.49 -31.68
N LEU A 80 26.06 -28.69 -32.50
CA LEU A 80 26.56 -27.39 -32.98
C LEU A 80 26.78 -26.40 -31.82
N TRP A 81 26.17 -26.69 -30.68
CA TRP A 81 26.13 -25.87 -29.47
C TRP A 81 26.46 -26.74 -28.28
N ASP A 82 27.31 -26.24 -27.40
CA ASP A 82 27.58 -26.81 -26.08
C ASP A 82 26.78 -26.00 -25.06
N ASP A 83 25.93 -26.67 -24.29
CA ASP A 83 25.05 -26.03 -23.30
C ASP A 83 25.87 -25.30 -22.22
N SER A 84 27.07 -25.80 -21.91
CA SER A 84 27.97 -25.14 -20.94
C SER A 84 28.41 -23.76 -21.41
N VAL A 85 28.77 -23.61 -22.69
CA VAL A 85 29.17 -22.34 -23.31
C VAL A 85 28.00 -21.37 -23.39
N ILE A 86 26.79 -21.89 -23.65
CA ILE A 86 25.56 -21.09 -23.66
C ILE A 86 25.31 -20.50 -22.26
N ASP A 87 25.45 -21.31 -21.21
CA ASP A 87 25.25 -20.84 -19.84
C ASP A 87 26.32 -19.83 -19.39
N GLU A 88 27.58 -20.04 -19.79
CA GLU A 88 28.64 -19.04 -19.60
C GLU A 88 28.30 -17.71 -20.28
N LEU A 89 27.84 -17.73 -21.54
CA LEU A 89 27.44 -16.51 -22.25
C LEU A 89 26.22 -15.86 -21.62
N LYS A 90 25.22 -16.64 -21.20
CA LYS A 90 24.03 -16.13 -20.51
C LYS A 90 24.40 -15.38 -19.22
N SER A 91 25.33 -15.91 -18.43
CA SER A 91 25.79 -15.25 -17.20
C SER A 91 26.45 -13.89 -17.45
N LYS A 92 27.04 -13.68 -18.63
CA LYS A 92 27.63 -12.40 -19.05
C LYS A 92 26.59 -11.43 -19.62
N ILE A 93 25.54 -11.97 -20.23
CA ILE A 93 24.46 -11.19 -20.87
C ILE A 93 23.44 -10.70 -19.84
N ILE A 94 23.15 -11.50 -18.81
CA ILE A 94 22.13 -11.20 -17.79
C ILE A 94 22.77 -10.59 -16.56
N ALA A 95 22.29 -9.40 -16.17
CA ALA A 95 22.57 -8.80 -14.86
C ALA A 95 21.26 -8.65 -14.08
N GLU A 96 21.22 -9.12 -12.83
CA GLU A 96 20.06 -8.95 -11.95
C GLU A 96 20.00 -7.50 -11.45
N VAL A 97 18.84 -6.85 -11.59
CA VAL A 97 18.68 -5.42 -11.24
C VAL A 97 17.75 -5.22 -10.07
N TYR A 98 16.60 -5.89 -10.05
CA TYR A 98 15.56 -5.65 -9.05
C TYR A 98 14.65 -6.88 -8.89
N GLU A 99 14.16 -7.12 -7.67
CA GLU A 99 13.10 -8.08 -7.40
C GLU A 99 11.85 -7.31 -6.97
N GLU A 100 10.76 -7.43 -7.74
CA GLU A 100 9.46 -6.91 -7.31
C GLU A 100 8.92 -7.80 -6.18
N GLU A 101 8.49 -7.19 -5.07
CA GLU A 101 7.82 -7.92 -4.01
C GLU A 101 6.51 -8.51 -4.54
N LYS A 102 6.43 -9.84 -4.58
CA LYS A 102 5.21 -10.59 -4.90
C LYS A 102 4.14 -10.19 -3.89
N GLN A 103 3.18 -9.36 -4.31
CA GLN A 103 2.02 -9.06 -3.48
C GLN A 103 1.29 -10.38 -3.19
N VAL A 104 1.32 -10.81 -1.93
CA VAL A 104 0.57 -11.97 -1.47
C VAL A 104 -0.90 -11.67 -1.76
N PRO A 105 -1.65 -12.55 -2.46
CA PRO A 105 -3.06 -12.32 -2.69
C PRO A 105 -3.75 -12.29 -1.33
N GLN A 106 -4.17 -11.11 -0.90
CA GLN A 106 -4.89 -10.97 0.36
C GLN A 106 -6.22 -11.70 0.24
N THR A 107 -6.53 -12.49 1.26
CA THR A 107 -7.86 -13.08 1.39
C THR A 107 -8.90 -11.97 1.56
N GLU A 108 -10.15 -12.20 1.17
CA GLU A 108 -11.22 -11.20 1.34
C GLU A 108 -11.34 -10.71 2.79
N GLY A 109 -11.07 -11.59 3.76
CA GLY A 109 -11.02 -11.26 5.18
C GLY A 109 -9.88 -10.30 5.57
N GLU A 110 -8.66 -10.50 5.04
CA GLU A 110 -7.53 -9.59 5.27
C GLU A 110 -7.73 -8.23 4.62
N ARG A 111 -8.33 -8.21 3.42
CA ARG A 111 -8.67 -6.97 2.71
C ARG A 111 -9.70 -6.14 3.47
N MET A 112 -10.71 -6.81 4.04
CA MET A 112 -11.71 -6.18 4.90
C MET A 112 -11.10 -5.69 6.22
N ALA A 113 -10.20 -6.47 6.84
CA ALA A 113 -9.51 -6.07 8.06
C ALA A 113 -8.60 -4.84 7.87
N GLN A 114 -7.86 -4.77 6.76
CA GLN A 114 -7.08 -3.58 6.41
C GLN A 114 -7.98 -2.36 6.23
N LYS A 115 -9.07 -2.50 5.47
CA LYS A 115 -10.01 -1.40 5.25
C LYS A 115 -10.69 -0.93 6.54
N VAL A 116 -11.05 -1.85 7.44
CA VAL A 116 -11.57 -1.51 8.78
C VAL A 116 -10.51 -0.79 9.60
N SER A 117 -9.24 -1.19 9.53
CA SER A 117 -8.16 -0.50 10.22
C SER A 117 -7.86 0.89 9.66
N GLU A 118 -8.01 1.08 8.35
CA GLU A 118 -7.87 2.39 7.69
C GLU A 118 -9.00 3.33 8.09
N LEU A 119 -10.25 2.86 8.03
CA LEU A 119 -11.42 3.63 8.48
C LEU A 119 -11.32 3.99 9.97
N ASN A 120 -10.82 3.07 10.80
CA ASN A 120 -10.65 3.35 12.23
C ASN A 120 -9.50 4.33 12.52
N LYS A 121 -8.48 4.41 11.65
CA LYS A 121 -7.42 5.43 11.73
C LYS A 121 -7.94 6.82 11.32
N GLU A 122 -8.82 6.87 10.33
CA GLU A 122 -9.51 8.12 9.95
C GLU A 122 -10.53 8.58 11.01
N VAL A 123 -10.96 7.68 11.90
CA VAL A 123 -11.89 7.95 12.99
C VAL A 123 -11.17 8.23 14.33
N GLU A 124 -9.83 8.15 14.38
CA GLU A 124 -9.11 8.73 15.51
C GLU A 124 -9.30 10.26 15.51
N PRO A 125 -9.73 10.85 16.64
CA PRO A 125 -10.43 12.13 16.62
C PRO A 125 -9.47 13.31 16.59
N GLU A 126 -8.99 13.70 15.41
CA GLU A 126 -8.50 15.07 15.22
C GLU A 126 -9.63 16.07 14.90
N ASP A 127 -10.83 15.59 14.53
CA ASP A 127 -11.96 16.47 14.20
C ASP A 127 -13.29 15.97 14.82
N VAL A 128 -13.46 16.17 16.13
CA VAL A 128 -14.81 16.36 16.70
C VAL A 128 -15.16 17.85 16.61
N VAL A 129 -15.20 18.38 15.39
CA VAL A 129 -15.83 19.67 15.06
C VAL A 129 -16.55 19.51 13.73
N GLY A 130 -17.86 19.22 13.77
CA GLY A 130 -18.66 19.21 12.56
C GLY A 130 -19.82 18.22 12.65
N GLY A 131 -20.95 18.71 13.17
CA GLY A 131 -22.11 17.88 13.49
C GLY A 131 -22.72 17.13 12.31
N ASN A 132 -23.12 15.89 12.59
CA ASN A 132 -24.44 15.38 12.28
C ASN A 132 -24.70 14.16 13.16
N VAL A 133 -25.43 14.34 14.27
CA VAL A 133 -25.84 13.28 15.19
C VAL A 133 -27.33 12.98 15.01
N ASP A 134 -27.65 12.33 13.89
CA ASP A 134 -28.86 11.52 13.73
C ASP A 134 -28.47 10.04 13.93
N ALA A 135 -28.20 9.64 15.18
CA ALA A 135 -28.30 8.24 15.61
C ALA A 135 -28.16 8.15 17.13
N SER A 136 -29.23 7.65 17.74
CA SER A 136 -29.38 7.27 19.14
C SER A 136 -28.22 6.47 19.74
N GLY A 137 -27.82 6.78 20.98
CA GLY A 137 -27.21 5.77 21.86
C GLY A 137 -26.16 6.22 22.87
N ILE A 138 -26.61 6.81 23.99
CA ILE A 138 -26.20 6.47 25.36
C ILE A 138 -24.69 6.63 25.78
N VAL A 139 -24.39 7.76 26.45
CA VAL A 139 -23.64 8.00 27.74
C VAL A 139 -22.15 7.54 27.85
N PRO A 140 -21.21 8.15 28.66
CA PRO A 140 -21.32 9.24 29.65
C PRO A 140 -20.45 10.49 29.41
N ALA A 141 -20.99 11.60 29.91
CA ALA A 141 -20.29 12.86 30.12
C ALA A 141 -19.22 12.76 31.21
N LYS A 142 -18.07 13.40 30.99
CA LYS A 142 -17.18 13.86 32.06
C LYS A 142 -17.15 15.38 32.06
N GLU A 143 -17.35 15.91 33.25
CA GLU A 143 -17.64 17.28 33.64
C GLU A 143 -16.67 18.32 33.08
N THR A 144 -17.21 19.41 32.53
CA THR A 144 -16.54 20.72 32.51
C THR A 144 -17.56 21.80 32.83
N ASP A 145 -17.21 22.58 33.86
CA ASP A 145 -17.92 23.71 34.45
C ASP A 145 -18.54 24.66 33.43
N SER A 146 -19.82 24.45 33.12
CA SER A 146 -20.68 25.46 32.53
C SER A 146 -21.97 25.49 33.33
N ALA A 147 -22.42 26.68 33.68
CA ALA A 147 -23.63 26.91 34.47
C ALA A 147 -24.77 26.02 33.96
N PRO A 148 -25.50 25.30 34.83
CA PRO A 148 -26.53 24.37 34.40
C PRO A 148 -27.58 25.13 33.59
N VAL A 149 -27.61 24.86 32.28
CA VAL A 149 -28.65 25.36 31.39
C VAL A 149 -29.86 24.46 31.60
N TYR A 150 -30.79 24.90 32.45
CA TYR A 150 -32.03 24.17 32.68
C TYR A 150 -32.93 24.30 31.44
N GLN A 151 -33.35 23.16 30.88
CA GLN A 151 -34.15 23.15 29.67
C GLN A 151 -35.60 23.50 30.00
N ASP A 152 -36.10 23.03 31.13
CA ASP A 152 -37.51 23.19 31.52
C ASP A 152 -37.73 23.84 32.89
N LYS A 153 -38.87 24.53 33.03
CA LYS A 153 -39.28 25.15 34.30
C LYS A 153 -39.38 24.14 35.45
N LYS A 154 -39.73 22.88 35.15
CA LYS A 154 -39.81 21.80 36.14
C LYS A 154 -38.43 21.47 36.71
N GLU A 155 -37.41 21.41 35.86
CA GLU A 155 -36.03 21.13 36.27
C GLU A 155 -35.47 22.23 37.17
N VAL A 156 -35.77 23.50 36.87
CA VAL A 156 -35.40 24.63 37.74
C VAL A 156 -36.05 24.51 39.12
N ILE A 157 -37.34 24.13 39.16
CA ILE A 157 -38.09 23.93 40.40
C ILE A 157 -37.52 22.78 41.22
N ASP A 158 -37.18 21.66 40.57
CA ASP A 158 -36.63 20.49 41.26
C ASP A 158 -35.23 20.78 41.79
N ALA A 159 -34.39 21.52 41.05
CA ALA A 159 -33.10 22.00 41.52
C ALA A 159 -33.21 23.00 42.70
N LEU A 160 -34.24 23.86 42.70
CA LEU A 160 -34.52 24.77 43.83
C LEU A 160 -34.99 24.01 45.08
N LYS A 161 -35.81 22.96 44.91
CA LYS A 161 -36.24 22.08 46.01
C LYS A 161 -35.07 21.28 46.57
N GLU A 162 -34.23 20.72 45.71
CA GLU A 162 -33.04 19.95 46.12
C GLU A 162 -32.09 20.81 46.96
N LYS A 163 -31.97 22.09 46.60
CA LYS A 163 -31.17 23.08 47.35
C LYS A 163 -31.89 23.70 48.54
N GLY A 164 -33.15 23.34 48.80
CA GLY A 164 -33.95 23.86 49.92
C GLY A 164 -34.24 25.36 49.84
N ILE A 165 -34.18 25.97 48.66
CA ILE A 165 -34.43 27.40 48.47
C ILE A 165 -35.94 27.64 48.40
N ALA A 166 -36.46 28.61 49.16
CA ALA A 166 -37.86 28.99 49.06
C ALA A 166 -38.14 29.69 47.72
N PHE A 167 -39.09 29.19 46.94
CA PHE A 167 -39.46 29.76 45.65
C PHE A 167 -40.98 29.78 45.45
N ASP A 168 -41.48 30.69 44.61
CA ASP A 168 -42.87 30.71 44.16
C ASP A 168 -43.03 29.89 42.88
N ALA A 169 -43.75 28.77 42.96
CA ALA A 169 -44.02 27.89 41.82
C ALA A 169 -44.80 28.57 40.67
N ARG A 170 -45.47 29.70 40.94
CA ARG A 170 -46.18 30.50 39.93
C ARG A 170 -45.28 31.44 39.14
N GLY A 171 -44.04 31.67 39.60
CA GLY A 171 -43.04 32.51 38.94
C GLY A 171 -42.68 32.04 37.52
N SER A 172 -42.18 32.94 36.68
CA SER A 172 -41.69 32.59 35.34
C SER A 172 -40.33 31.87 35.42
N LYS A 173 -39.98 31.11 34.38
CA LYS A 173 -38.71 30.35 34.31
C LYS A 173 -37.49 31.25 34.62
N ALA A 174 -37.44 32.43 34.00
CA ALA A 174 -36.37 33.40 34.19
C ALA A 174 -36.22 33.86 35.66
N THR A 175 -37.33 34.11 36.37
CA THR A 175 -37.28 34.53 37.78
C THR A 175 -36.73 33.43 38.71
N LEU A 176 -37.02 32.17 38.39
CA LEU A 176 -36.54 31.02 39.17
C LEU A 176 -35.06 30.74 38.91
N GLU A 177 -34.60 30.92 37.68
CA GLU A 177 -33.17 30.80 37.32
C GLU A 177 -32.33 31.92 37.92
N THR A 178 -32.84 33.15 37.96
CA THR A 178 -32.15 34.26 38.64
C THR A 178 -32.01 34.00 40.14
N LEU A 179 -33.03 33.42 40.79
CA LEU A 179 -32.95 33.06 42.20
C LEU A 179 -31.90 31.97 42.44
N LEU A 180 -31.86 30.95 41.58
CA LEU A 180 -30.90 29.85 41.71
C LEU A 180 -29.46 30.31 41.45
N THR A 181 -29.25 31.23 40.51
CA THR A 181 -27.92 31.79 40.20
C THR A 181 -27.46 32.82 41.24
N GLN A 182 -28.35 33.68 41.74
CA GLN A 182 -28.05 34.63 42.81
C GLN A 182 -27.70 33.93 44.12
N THR A 183 -28.46 32.91 44.52
CA THR A 183 -28.17 32.14 45.75
C THR A 183 -26.88 31.33 45.65
N LEU A 184 -26.51 30.85 44.45
CA LEU A 184 -25.21 30.24 44.22
C LEU A 184 -24.06 31.27 44.31
N ALA A 185 -24.27 32.49 43.84
CA ALA A 185 -23.28 33.57 43.91
C ALA A 185 -23.12 34.14 45.34
N ASP A 186 -24.19 34.14 46.14
CA ASP A 186 -24.22 34.67 47.51
C ASP A 186 -23.88 33.62 48.59
N THR A 187 -23.36 32.43 48.23
CA THR A 187 -22.72 31.55 49.23
C THR A 187 -21.29 32.03 49.50
N PRO A 188 -20.99 32.73 50.61
CA PRO A 188 -19.61 33.00 50.98
C PRO A 188 -18.92 31.67 51.31
N LYS A 189 -17.69 31.53 50.82
CA LYS A 189 -16.74 30.50 51.21
C LYS A 189 -16.49 30.58 52.72
N GLU A 190 -17.29 29.93 53.54
CA GLU A 190 -16.88 29.54 54.90
C GLU A 190 -16.09 28.23 54.80
N GLU A 191 -14.78 28.38 54.59
CA GLU A 191 -13.80 27.39 55.00
C GLU A 191 -13.81 27.30 56.53
N ASN A 192 -14.62 26.39 57.09
CA ASN A 192 -14.39 25.91 58.46
C ASN A 192 -13.21 24.94 58.45
N SER A 193 -12.05 25.47 58.80
CA SER A 193 -10.89 24.72 59.28
C SER A 193 -11.06 24.44 60.78
N LYS A 194 -11.15 23.14 61.09
CA LYS A 194 -11.06 22.44 62.39
C LYS A 194 -12.33 22.25 63.21
#